data_AF-A0A7I7YV93-F1
#
_entry.id   AF-A0A7I7YV93-F1
#
_cell.length_a   1.000
_cell.length_b   1.000
_cell.length_c   1.000
_cell.angle_alpha   90.00
_cell.angle_beta   90.00
_cell.angle_gamma   90.00
#
_symmetry.space_group_name_H-M   'P 1'
#
loop_
_entity.id
_entity.type
_entity.pdbx_description
1 polymer ?
#
loop_
_entity_poly.entity_id
_entity_poly.type
_entity_poly.pdbx_seq_one_letter_code
_entity_poly.pdbx_strand_id
1 'polypeptide(L)'
;MSESPDTVRQFTATTNAAVAQARLLADDAVAQIDAGTFGCEAWGRSMVKFFDIVARGSASHFRTAVAHGCGTTAPTQEAACGLQPSGPIHVAADPGYSRQLSIQQQFTQVGGQVGIPDSKIAFHPTNVLAAGATSFSVRLLDARYMGASYTGTVRLTTLTGNLVPASYVDRLVTVEL
;
A
#
# COMPACT_ATOMS: atom_id res chain seq x y z
N MET A 1 -8.26 -16.30 -16.48
CA MET A 1 -8.62 -14.90 -16.15
C MET A 1 -8.53 -14.09 -17.42
N SER A 2 -9.67 -13.64 -17.94
CA SER A 2 -9.69 -12.51 -18.88
C SER A 2 -9.55 -11.24 -18.04
N GLU A 3 -8.43 -10.53 -18.12
CA GLU A 3 -8.43 -9.10 -17.80
C GLU A 3 -9.66 -8.50 -18.50
N SER A 4 -10.53 -7.79 -17.78
CA SER A 4 -11.64 -7.13 -18.46
C SER A 4 -11.00 -6.23 -19.52
N PRO A 5 -11.27 -6.43 -20.82
CA PRO A 5 -10.63 -5.69 -21.89
C PRO A 5 -10.84 -4.17 -21.71
N ASP A 6 -11.84 -3.78 -20.94
CA ASP A 6 -12.15 -2.39 -20.62
C ASP A 6 -11.15 -1.75 -19.63
N THR A 7 -10.60 -2.49 -18.67
CA THR A 7 -9.63 -1.94 -17.70
C THR A 7 -8.28 -1.67 -18.36
N VAL A 8 -7.81 -2.61 -19.21
CA VAL A 8 -6.60 -2.43 -20.00
C VAL A 8 -6.79 -1.27 -20.98
N ARG A 9 -7.93 -1.20 -21.67
CA ARG A 9 -8.25 -0.06 -22.56
C ARG A 9 -8.27 1.27 -21.82
N GLN A 10 -8.86 1.34 -20.63
CA GLN A 10 -8.93 2.58 -19.84
C GLN A 10 -7.54 3.01 -19.34
N PHE A 11 -6.71 2.06 -18.91
CA PHE A 11 -5.32 2.32 -18.55
C PHE A 11 -4.54 2.86 -19.76
N THR A 12 -4.59 2.15 -20.89
CA THR A 12 -3.92 2.57 -22.13
C THR A 12 -4.39 3.93 -22.62
N ALA A 13 -5.70 4.22 -22.58
CA ALA A 13 -6.25 5.50 -22.99
C ALA A 13 -5.74 6.66 -22.11
N THR A 14 -5.68 6.44 -20.80
CA THR A 14 -5.19 7.45 -19.84
C THR A 14 -3.69 7.73 -20.03
N THR A 15 -2.89 6.68 -20.18
CA THR A 15 -1.45 6.81 -20.45
C THR A 15 -1.20 7.52 -21.78
N ASN A 16 -1.92 7.14 -22.84
CA ASN A 16 -1.79 7.78 -24.14
C ASN A 16 -2.18 9.27 -24.11
N ALA A 17 -3.22 9.63 -23.35
CA ALA A 17 -3.60 11.03 -23.17
C ALA A 17 -2.51 11.84 -22.45
N ALA A 18 -1.89 11.29 -21.40
CA ALA A 18 -0.78 11.94 -20.70
C ALA A 18 0.46 12.11 -21.60
N VAL A 19 0.80 11.09 -22.39
CA VAL A 19 1.91 11.16 -23.37
C VAL A 19 1.63 12.20 -24.45
N ALA A 20 0.39 12.28 -24.96
CA ALA A 20 0.01 13.30 -25.94
C ALA A 20 0.15 14.72 -25.37
N GLN A 21 -0.26 14.94 -24.11
CA GLN A 21 -0.10 16.23 -23.45
C GLN A 21 1.38 16.59 -23.21
N ALA A 22 2.21 15.63 -22.82
CA ALA A 22 3.65 15.83 -22.67
C ALA A 22 4.31 16.18 -24.01
N ARG A 23 3.85 15.58 -25.12
CA ARG A 23 4.32 15.91 -26.46
C ARG A 23 3.96 17.35 -26.87
N LEU A 24 2.73 17.78 -26.65
CA LEU A 24 2.32 19.17 -26.93
C LEU A 24 3.15 20.18 -26.12
N LEU A 25 3.47 19.84 -24.87
CA LEU A 25 4.34 20.66 -24.03
C LEU A 25 5.79 20.72 -24.55
N ALA A 26 6.31 19.60 -25.07
CA ALA A 26 7.61 19.56 -25.70
C ALA A 26 7.65 20.39 -26.99
N ASP A 27 6.62 20.30 -27.83
CA ASP A 27 6.51 21.07 -29.07
C ASP A 27 6.42 22.59 -28.79
N ASP A 28 5.67 23.00 -27.75
CA ASP A 28 5.60 24.40 -27.28
C ASP A 28 6.97 24.91 -26.78
N ALA A 29 7.70 24.07 -26.04
CA ALA A 29 9.04 24.41 -25.58
C ALA A 29 10.03 24.57 -26.74
N VAL A 30 10.00 23.68 -27.74
CA VAL A 30 10.81 23.77 -28.96
C VAL A 30 10.51 25.06 -29.72
N ALA A 31 9.23 25.40 -29.91
CA ALA A 31 8.83 26.63 -30.59
C ALA A 31 9.34 27.89 -29.85
N GLN A 32 9.32 27.88 -28.52
CA GLN A 32 9.86 29.00 -27.71
C GLN A 32 11.39 29.08 -27.76
N ILE A 33 12.09 27.93 -27.83
CA ILE A 33 13.54 27.87 -28.01
C ILE A 33 13.92 28.45 -29.37
N ASP A 34 13.25 28.02 -30.44
CA ASP A 34 13.48 28.51 -31.80
C ASP A 34 13.20 30.02 -31.93
N ALA A 35 12.20 30.51 -31.18
CA ALA A 35 11.89 31.94 -31.08
C ALA A 35 12.86 32.73 -30.16
N GLY A 36 13.81 32.06 -29.49
CA GLY A 36 14.76 32.69 -28.55
C GLY A 36 14.11 33.20 -27.25
N THR A 37 12.89 32.77 -26.95
CA THR A 37 12.11 33.24 -25.78
C THR A 37 12.11 32.25 -24.60
N PHE A 38 12.75 31.09 -24.77
CA PHE A 38 12.81 30.05 -23.75
C PHE A 38 13.85 30.34 -22.66
N GLY A 39 13.50 31.24 -21.74
CA GLY A 39 14.29 31.56 -20.55
C GLY A 39 13.91 30.74 -19.30
N CYS A 40 14.51 31.07 -18.16
CA CYS A 40 14.30 30.37 -16.88
C CYS A 40 12.82 30.33 -16.45
N GLU A 41 12.05 31.39 -16.69
CA GLU A 41 10.62 31.42 -16.38
C GLU A 41 9.80 30.47 -17.26
N ALA A 42 10.14 30.39 -18.55
CA ALA A 42 9.51 29.47 -19.49
C ALA A 42 9.81 28.02 -19.10
N TRP A 43 11.07 27.73 -18.75
CA TRP A 43 11.48 26.43 -18.23
C TRP A 43 10.72 26.03 -16.96
N GLY A 44 10.61 26.94 -15.98
CA GLY A 44 9.88 26.68 -14.74
C GLY A 44 8.40 26.37 -14.98
N ARG A 45 7.74 27.14 -15.87
CA ARG A 45 6.35 26.87 -16.26
C ARG A 45 6.20 25.52 -16.96
N SER A 46 7.14 25.15 -17.82
CA SER A 46 7.13 23.84 -18.50
C SER A 46 7.28 22.68 -17.50
N MET A 47 8.19 22.79 -16.53
CA MET A 47 8.35 21.75 -15.50
C MET A 47 7.09 21.60 -14.62
N VAL A 48 6.45 22.70 -14.22
CA VAL A 48 5.20 22.65 -13.45
C VAL A 48 4.08 21.98 -14.24
N LYS A 49 3.92 22.33 -15.53
CA LYS A 49 2.93 21.67 -16.41
C LYS A 49 3.21 20.18 -16.56
N PHE A 50 4.48 19.80 -16.70
CA PHE A 50 4.88 18.40 -16.79
C PHE A 50 4.53 17.62 -15.52
N PHE A 51 4.86 18.16 -14.33
CA PHE A 51 4.51 17.53 -13.06
C PHE A 51 2.99 17.43 -12.84
N ASP A 52 2.21 18.43 -13.28
CA ASP A 52 0.74 18.38 -13.23
C ASP A 52 0.18 17.25 -14.11
N ILE A 53 0.73 17.06 -15.32
CA ILE A 53 0.35 15.95 -16.21
C ILE A 53 0.64 14.60 -15.53
N VAL A 54 1.84 14.42 -14.96
CA VAL A 54 2.22 13.20 -14.25
C VAL A 54 1.31 12.95 -13.05
N ALA A 55 1.09 13.97 -12.22
CA ALA A 55 0.26 13.85 -11.01
C ALA A 55 -1.20 13.46 -11.35
N ARG A 56 -1.79 14.06 -12.38
CA ARG A 56 -3.14 13.72 -12.84
C ARG A 56 -3.21 12.32 -13.42
N GLY A 57 -2.23 11.93 -14.24
CA GLY A 57 -2.11 10.57 -14.78
C GLY A 57 -2.05 9.53 -13.67
N SER A 58 -1.18 9.73 -12.68
CA SER A 58 -1.06 8.87 -11.49
C SER A 58 -2.37 8.82 -10.69
N ALA A 59 -3.03 9.95 -10.45
CA ALA A 59 -4.30 9.98 -9.73
C ALA A 59 -5.41 9.20 -10.46
N SER A 60 -5.48 9.26 -11.79
CA SER A 60 -6.39 8.42 -12.57
C SER A 60 -6.05 6.93 -12.47
N HIS A 61 -4.78 6.56 -12.47
CA HIS A 61 -4.37 5.16 -12.27
C HIS A 61 -4.76 4.64 -10.88
N PHE A 62 -4.57 5.44 -9.83
CA PHE A 62 -5.01 5.08 -8.48
C PHE A 62 -6.53 4.92 -8.40
N ARG A 63 -7.31 5.81 -9.02
CA ARG A 63 -8.79 5.67 -9.05
C ARG A 63 -9.22 4.41 -9.78
N THR A 64 -8.60 4.06 -10.90
CA THR A 64 -8.89 2.83 -11.65
C THR A 64 -8.54 1.59 -10.82
N ALA A 65 -7.40 1.60 -10.13
CA ALA A 65 -6.99 0.50 -9.24
C ALA A 65 -7.94 0.31 -8.05
N VAL A 66 -8.44 1.40 -7.47
CA VAL A 66 -9.39 1.37 -6.35
C VAL A 66 -10.81 0.99 -6.80
N ALA A 67 -11.24 1.42 -8.00
CA ALA A 67 -12.59 1.16 -8.51
C ALA A 67 -12.84 -0.28 -8.97
N HIS A 68 -11.80 -1.03 -9.34
CA HIS A 68 -11.90 -2.44 -9.78
C HIS A 68 -11.58 -3.44 -8.64
N GLY A 69 -11.96 -3.10 -7.42
CA GLY A 69 -11.49 -3.72 -6.19
C GLY A 69 -11.52 -5.25 -6.13
N CYS A 70 -10.51 -5.79 -5.44
CA CYS A 70 -10.54 -6.93 -4.53
C CYS A 70 -11.62 -7.99 -4.79
N GLY A 71 -11.31 -8.94 -5.67
CA GLY A 71 -12.09 -10.16 -5.76
C GLY A 71 -11.43 -11.18 -6.66
N THR A 72 -10.38 -11.85 -6.17
CA THR A 72 -10.20 -13.30 -6.34
C THR A 72 -8.89 -13.77 -5.71
N THR A 73 -9.04 -14.82 -4.91
CA THR A 73 -8.03 -15.74 -4.39
C THR A 73 -7.24 -16.41 -5.53
N ALA A 74 -5.94 -16.16 -5.62
CA ALA A 74 -4.98 -17.04 -6.28
C ALA A 74 -3.62 -16.95 -5.56
N PRO A 75 -2.95 -18.07 -5.27
CA PRO A 75 -1.71 -18.10 -4.51
C PRO A 75 -0.54 -17.79 -5.44
N THR A 76 -0.40 -16.54 -5.82
CA THR A 76 0.81 -16.02 -6.48
C THR A 76 1.23 -14.77 -5.73
N GLN A 77 2.24 -14.99 -4.89
CA GLN A 77 3.33 -14.07 -4.56
C GLN A 77 3.16 -12.63 -5.11
N GLU A 78 3.01 -11.68 -4.20
CA GLU A 78 3.36 -10.26 -4.38
C GLU A 78 2.45 -9.30 -5.19
N ALA A 79 1.18 -9.63 -5.43
CA ALA A 79 0.21 -8.64 -5.94
C ALA A 79 -1.04 -8.47 -5.07
N ALA A 80 -0.91 -8.70 -3.77
CA ALA A 80 -2.00 -8.39 -2.84
C ALA A 80 -2.09 -6.87 -2.67
N CYS A 81 -3.25 -6.31 -2.99
CA CYS A 81 -3.56 -4.90 -2.81
C CYS A 81 -3.20 -4.41 -1.39
N GLY A 82 -2.65 -3.20 -1.34
CA GLY A 82 -2.09 -2.58 -0.16
C GLY A 82 -0.61 -2.25 -0.37
N LEU A 83 -0.10 -1.38 0.49
CA LEU A 83 1.28 -0.93 0.43
C LEU A 83 2.23 -2.09 0.75
N GLN A 84 3.51 -1.94 0.38
CA GLN A 84 4.54 -2.91 0.73
C GLN A 84 4.43 -3.24 2.22
N PRO A 85 4.33 -4.53 2.62
CA PRO A 85 4.33 -4.91 4.03
C PRO A 85 5.56 -4.36 4.74
N SER A 86 5.45 -4.14 6.05
CA SER A 86 6.59 -3.90 6.91
C SER A 86 7.62 -5.04 6.78
N GLY A 87 8.84 -4.78 7.24
CA GLY A 87 9.80 -5.85 7.51
C GLY A 87 9.20 -6.96 8.38
N PRO A 88 9.74 -8.18 8.31
CA PRO A 88 9.25 -9.30 9.10
C PRO A 88 9.42 -9.01 10.59
N ILE A 89 8.33 -9.13 11.34
CA ILE A 89 8.30 -8.99 12.80
C ILE A 89 8.50 -10.39 13.38
N HIS A 90 9.56 -10.54 14.18
CA HIS A 90 9.91 -11.83 14.77
C HIS A 90 9.19 -12.06 16.10
N VAL A 91 8.63 -13.27 16.24
CA VAL A 91 8.00 -13.75 17.46
C VAL A 91 8.53 -15.12 17.83
N ALA A 92 8.54 -15.42 19.12
CA ALA A 92 8.95 -16.74 19.61
C ALA A 92 8.09 -17.83 18.94
N ALA A 93 8.72 -18.92 18.51
CA ALA A 93 8.01 -20.07 17.95
C ALA A 93 7.07 -20.68 19.00
N ASP A 94 5.89 -21.10 18.55
CA ASP A 94 5.02 -21.99 19.31
C ASP A 94 4.69 -23.19 18.41
N PRO A 95 5.37 -24.33 18.58
CA PRO A 95 5.20 -25.48 17.70
C PRO A 95 3.87 -26.22 17.92
N GLY A 96 3.16 -25.96 19.03
CA GLY A 96 1.93 -26.69 19.37
C GLY A 96 0.67 -26.11 18.76
N TYR A 97 0.64 -24.79 18.51
CA TYR A 97 -0.62 -24.09 18.22
C TYR A 97 -0.48 -23.00 17.16
N SER A 98 -1.51 -22.88 16.32
CA SER A 98 -1.69 -21.68 15.49
C SER A 98 -2.10 -20.50 16.38
N ARG A 99 -1.70 -19.29 16.02
CA ARG A 99 -1.94 -18.07 16.80
C ARG A 99 -2.68 -17.04 15.97
N GLN A 100 -3.83 -16.58 16.44
CA GLN A 100 -4.57 -15.48 15.84
C GLN A 100 -3.90 -14.14 16.18
N LEU A 101 -3.68 -13.32 15.16
CA LEU A 101 -3.16 -11.97 15.26
C LEU A 101 -4.32 -10.98 15.39
N SER A 102 -4.25 -10.10 16.38
CA SER A 102 -5.21 -9.02 16.58
C SER A 102 -4.51 -7.76 17.05
N ILE A 103 -5.06 -6.59 16.76
CA ILE A 103 -4.53 -5.32 17.24
C ILE A 103 -5.04 -5.12 18.66
N GLN A 104 -4.12 -4.98 19.62
CA GLN A 104 -4.43 -4.69 21.02
C GLN A 104 -4.39 -3.18 21.28
N GLN A 105 -3.35 -2.52 20.77
CA GLN A 105 -3.18 -1.08 20.84
C GLN A 105 -3.03 -0.55 19.43
N GLN A 106 -3.87 0.44 19.11
CA GLN A 106 -3.88 1.13 17.84
C GLN A 106 -2.49 1.65 17.49
N PHE A 107 -2.13 1.57 16.21
CA PHE A 107 -0.88 2.14 15.72
C PHE A 107 -0.96 3.67 15.72
N THR A 108 -0.12 4.30 16.53
CA THR A 108 -0.05 5.76 16.68
C THR A 108 1.27 6.30 16.13
N GLN A 109 1.21 7.45 15.47
CA GLN A 109 2.38 8.10 14.91
C GLN A 109 3.42 8.42 15.99
N VAL A 110 4.68 8.06 15.76
CA VAL A 110 5.79 8.40 16.65
C VAL A 110 5.96 9.91 16.68
N GLY A 111 5.86 10.51 17.88
CA GLY A 111 5.93 11.96 18.06
C GLY A 111 4.69 12.73 17.61
N GLY A 112 3.59 12.04 17.27
CA GLY A 112 2.33 12.65 16.82
C GLY A 112 1.10 12.15 17.60
N GLN A 113 -0.09 12.55 17.14
CA GLN A 113 -1.39 12.12 17.69
C GLN A 113 -2.25 11.37 16.64
N VAL A 114 -1.73 11.18 15.42
CA VAL A 114 -2.47 10.50 14.36
C VAL A 114 -2.45 8.99 14.61
N GLY A 115 -3.63 8.42 14.82
CA GLY A 115 -3.85 6.97 14.93
C GLY A 115 -4.34 6.37 13.62
N ILE A 116 -3.82 5.21 13.26
CA ILE A 116 -4.30 4.43 12.10
C ILE A 116 -5.49 3.57 12.56
N PRO A 117 -6.69 3.70 11.98
CA PRO A 117 -7.80 2.83 12.32
C PRO A 117 -7.46 1.36 12.01
N ASP A 118 -7.86 0.43 12.88
CA ASP A 118 -7.57 -1.00 12.74
C ASP A 118 -8.04 -1.58 11.39
N SER A 119 -9.17 -1.08 10.87
CA SER A 119 -9.71 -1.42 9.54
C SER A 119 -8.78 -1.04 8.37
N LYS A 120 -7.74 -0.24 8.62
CA LYS A 120 -6.74 0.18 7.64
C LYS A 120 -5.42 -0.58 7.79
N ILE A 121 -5.39 -1.59 8.64
CA ILE A 121 -4.23 -2.45 8.89
C ILE A 121 -4.60 -3.90 8.57
N ALA A 122 -3.68 -4.60 7.91
CA ALA A 122 -3.79 -6.04 7.66
C ALA A 122 -2.51 -6.76 8.09
N PHE A 123 -2.62 -8.05 8.41
CA PHE A 123 -1.48 -8.91 8.67
C PHE A 123 -1.13 -9.74 7.43
N HIS A 124 0.16 -9.98 7.21
CA HIS A 124 0.68 -10.78 6.11
C HIS A 124 1.53 -11.95 6.64
N PRO A 125 1.38 -13.18 6.11
CA PRO A 125 0.50 -13.55 4.98
C PRO A 125 -0.99 -13.65 5.34
N THR A 126 -1.33 -13.91 6.60
CA THR A 126 -2.72 -13.95 7.07
C THR A 126 -2.82 -13.44 8.51
N ASN A 127 -4.03 -13.26 9.02
CA ASN A 127 -4.31 -12.95 10.44
C ASN A 127 -4.14 -14.18 11.36
N VAL A 128 -3.71 -15.33 10.84
CA VAL A 128 -3.37 -16.52 11.60
C VAL A 128 -1.92 -16.89 11.33
N LEU A 129 -1.12 -16.86 12.37
CA LEU A 129 0.24 -17.35 12.36
C LEU A 129 0.22 -18.87 12.59
N ALA A 130 0.69 -19.64 11.63
CA ALA A 130 0.75 -21.10 11.73
C ALA A 130 1.58 -21.57 12.94
N ALA A 131 1.32 -22.80 13.40
CA ALA A 131 2.16 -23.45 14.38
C ALA A 131 3.61 -23.50 13.90
N GLY A 132 4.54 -23.16 14.80
CA GLY A 132 5.98 -23.08 14.53
C GLY A 132 6.43 -21.85 13.73
N ALA A 133 5.52 -21.06 13.14
CA ALA A 133 5.92 -19.87 12.40
C ALA A 133 6.47 -18.78 13.33
N THR A 134 7.54 -18.11 12.91
CA THR A 134 8.29 -17.17 13.76
C THR A 134 8.20 -15.73 13.28
N SER A 135 7.49 -15.47 12.18
CA SER A 135 7.38 -14.12 11.64
C SER A 135 6.03 -13.85 11.00
N PHE A 136 5.63 -12.58 11.08
CA PHE A 136 4.53 -12.00 10.32
C PHE A 136 4.91 -10.57 9.92
N SER A 137 4.18 -9.97 8.99
CA SER A 137 4.33 -8.55 8.65
C SER A 137 3.01 -7.83 8.84
N VAL A 138 3.08 -6.51 9.03
CA VAL A 138 1.93 -5.63 9.05
C VAL A 138 1.88 -4.84 7.75
N ARG A 139 0.68 -4.65 7.22
CA ARG A 139 0.43 -3.96 5.96
C ARG A 139 -0.56 -2.82 6.17
N LEU A 140 -0.25 -1.68 5.56
CA LEU A 140 -1.17 -0.56 5.47
C LEU A 140 -2.07 -0.70 4.24
N LEU A 141 -3.37 -0.48 4.45
CA LEU A 141 -4.40 -0.54 3.42
C LEU A 141 -4.74 0.85 2.83
N ASP A 142 -4.22 1.93 3.42
CA ASP A 142 -4.54 3.30 3.03
C ASP A 142 -3.26 4.16 2.94
N ALA A 143 -3.05 4.74 1.76
CA ALA A 143 -1.86 5.51 1.42
C ALA A 143 -1.70 6.81 2.21
N ARG A 144 -2.79 7.34 2.78
CA ARG A 144 -2.73 8.57 3.60
C ARG A 144 -1.86 8.45 4.85
N TYR A 145 -1.59 7.22 5.30
CA TYR A 145 -0.77 6.95 6.48
C TYR A 145 0.69 6.64 6.14
N MET A 146 1.09 6.72 4.86
CA MET A 146 2.50 6.51 4.46
C MET A 146 3.43 7.64 4.89
N GLY A 147 4.72 7.32 5.00
CA GLY A 147 5.78 8.31 5.16
C GLY A 147 6.00 8.79 6.60
N ALA A 148 5.34 8.18 7.57
CA ALA A 148 5.58 8.38 8.99
C ALA A 148 5.81 7.03 9.68
N SER A 149 6.48 7.07 10.82
CA SER A 149 6.67 5.89 11.67
C SER A 149 5.53 5.77 12.67
N TYR A 150 5.07 4.54 12.91
CA TYR A 150 3.98 4.27 13.85
C TYR A 150 4.36 3.16 14.82
N THR A 151 3.91 3.28 16.06
CA THR A 151 4.08 2.24 17.08
C THR A 151 2.71 1.72 17.51
N GLY A 152 2.56 0.39 17.54
CA GLY A 152 1.33 -0.27 18.00
C GLY A 152 1.65 -1.57 18.72
N THR A 153 0.62 -2.23 19.26
CA THR A 153 0.76 -3.53 19.93
C THR A 153 -0.15 -4.56 19.30
N VAL A 154 0.43 -5.69 18.91
CA VAL A 154 -0.26 -6.86 18.37
C VAL A 154 -0.38 -7.92 19.45
N ARG A 155 -1.59 -8.45 19.64
CA ARG A 155 -1.87 -9.60 20.50
C ARG A 155 -1.88 -10.88 19.66
N LEU A 156 -1.12 -11.86 20.12
CA LEU A 156 -1.13 -13.23 19.62
C LEU A 156 -1.99 -14.08 20.57
N THR A 157 -3.03 -14.71 20.04
CA THR A 157 -3.95 -15.58 20.79
C THR A 157 -3.83 -17.01 20.29
N THR A 158 -3.47 -17.95 21.16
CA THR A 158 -3.37 -19.38 20.80
C THR A 158 -4.74 -19.98 20.47
N LEU A 159 -4.85 -20.64 19.32
CA LEU A 159 -6.02 -21.39 18.89
C LEU A 159 -5.84 -22.86 19.27
N THR A 160 -6.54 -23.33 20.30
CA THR A 160 -6.57 -24.74 20.70
C THR A 160 -7.74 -25.45 20.02
N GLY A 161 -7.44 -26.49 19.22
CA GLY A 161 -8.46 -27.36 18.65
C GLY A 161 -8.94 -28.39 19.67
N ASN A 162 -10.21 -28.26 20.08
CA ASN A 162 -11.07 -29.21 20.79
C ASN A 162 -10.48 -30.08 21.93
N LEU A 163 -11.13 -29.92 23.09
CA LEU A 163 -11.08 -30.69 24.35
C LEU A 163 -10.18 -30.06 25.42
N VAL A 164 -10.81 -29.57 26.52
CA VAL A 164 -10.26 -28.85 27.70
C VAL A 164 -10.24 -27.31 27.51
N PRO A 165 -10.63 -26.49 28.52
CA PRO A 165 -10.86 -25.06 28.34
C PRO A 165 -9.67 -24.38 27.68
N ALA A 166 -9.94 -23.70 26.57
CA ALA A 166 -8.97 -22.96 25.79
C ALA A 166 -8.09 -22.12 26.72
N SER A 167 -6.85 -22.55 26.93
CA SER A 167 -5.85 -21.73 27.59
C SER A 167 -5.43 -20.67 26.57
N TYR A 168 -6.03 -19.49 26.70
CA TYR A 168 -5.62 -18.31 25.97
C TYR A 168 -4.26 -17.87 26.52
N VAL A 169 -3.19 -18.11 25.77
CA VAL A 169 -1.89 -17.53 26.07
C VAL A 169 -1.79 -16.24 25.27
N ASP A 170 -2.07 -15.13 25.95
CA ASP A 170 -1.88 -13.80 25.40
C ASP A 170 -0.40 -13.46 25.35
N ARG A 171 0.10 -13.11 24.16
CA ARG A 171 1.42 -12.48 24.00
C ARG A 171 1.29 -11.15 23.27
N LEU A 172 1.90 -10.11 23.83
CA LEU A 172 1.92 -8.78 23.26
C LEU A 172 3.25 -8.53 22.55
N VAL A 173 3.19 -7.94 21.36
CA VAL A 173 4.36 -7.58 20.54
C VAL A 173 4.23 -6.13 20.13
N THR A 174 5.22 -5.31 20.47
CA THR A 174 5.32 -3.93 19.99
C THR A 174 5.86 -3.94 18.55
N VAL A 175 5.19 -3.21 17.68
CA VAL A 175 5.52 -3.14 16.26
C VAL A 175 5.76 -1.70 15.86
N GLU A 176 6.86 -1.48 15.13
CA GLU A 176 7.18 -0.22 14.46
C GLU A 176 6.97 -0.40 12.94
N LEU A 177 6.17 0.49 12.34
CA LEU A 177 5.89 0.53 10.90
C LEU A 177 6.75 1.55 10.18
#